data_AF-A0A7C2X9L2-F1
#
_entry.id   AF-A0A7C2X9L2-F1
#
_cell.length_a   1.000
_cell.length_b   1.000
_cell.length_c   1.000
_cell.angle_alpha   90.00
_cell.angle_beta   90.00
_cell.angle_gamma   90.00
#
_symmetry.space_group_name_H-M   'P 1'
#
loop_
_entity.id
_entity.type
_entity.pdbx_description
1 polymer ?
#
loop_
_entity_poly.entity_id
_entity_poly.type
_entity_poly.pdbx_seq_one_letter_code
_entity_poly.pdbx_strand_id
1 'polypeptide(L)'
;MNNMSRTPSEITSSRDCQTRFTKRPERRKHFRDGGSILVSLIVTMVIMGALGAGMAYMTTSSTFQELRANNHVRAYYLAESGGRYTLSVIRNAYATDIDTFTDFANAAPHTFSLADGGSFTIADIQSSGNPATVTFTSTGNVGAGFMTSRRQLTYAIEPANQSEGDGDSEVEYDLEEMADSTVTGSMDFETVTVGGDEALAVAKDQGGGGKTDAEAYVFAPDVTSGGVNPFWRNWNAGGGYSSYDVQVKVATGDVDSADLTASVPSYACGPVFRGYAVTGQQQKFLGISLVRNGTLAPPGQTADPWANNTDYEEGDTVESDGAIYECIQAHTSKNRTKPPDAAYWKTISAAYVVLWIRGSNKWNGDGEWLAYKMVDDASGVVGADGEMTDWTTLVARVVEAASIKLDTLTTTVTAGDTVTGAAGSALVVGTINDSDGNVVLLLNNLSDDFEEPVSVDGSATLDYRERDNYIWAFYTDETDHSSNDTPIDDTRLGQSRGDIAWPITAIQDWSVADDRFTLVQWDNVNNDPGENDIYIMGTGNEANAIIRFSTDYADDYPSTRPGSYKTGSYYETGANFPEEIGVVALGGEGEIFFDDFAVRISSVGGLPGSGSVV
;
A
#
# COMPACT_ATOMS: atom_id res chain seq x y z
N MET A 1 22.85 -37.68 72.23
CA MET A 1 21.86 -38.50 71.51
C MET A 1 22.66 -39.45 70.63
N ASN A 2 22.89 -40.69 71.06
CA ASN A 2 22.00 -41.85 70.85
C ASN A 2 21.69 -42.01 69.37
N ASN A 3 22.39 -42.94 68.70
CA ASN A 3 21.91 -44.32 68.42
C ASN A 3 21.23 -44.37 67.03
N MET A 4 21.22 -45.48 66.29
CA MET A 4 21.30 -46.86 66.75
C MET A 4 21.91 -47.79 65.70
N SER A 5 22.78 -48.70 66.13
CA SER A 5 23.11 -49.93 65.41
C SER A 5 21.93 -50.92 65.43
N ARG A 6 21.84 -51.84 64.46
CA ARG A 6 21.43 -53.23 64.76
C ARG A 6 21.87 -54.27 63.71
N THR A 7 22.73 -55.15 64.18
CA THR A 7 23.00 -56.57 63.83
C THR A 7 21.69 -57.42 63.91
N PRO A 8 21.64 -58.75 63.57
CA PRO A 8 22.70 -59.78 63.45
C PRO A 8 22.59 -60.61 62.13
N SER A 9 23.07 -61.85 61.92
CA SER A 9 23.63 -62.89 62.81
C SER A 9 24.67 -63.84 62.16
N GLU A 10 25.34 -64.58 63.04
CA GLU A 10 26.31 -65.66 62.89
C GLU A 10 25.76 -66.99 62.30
N ILE A 11 26.70 -67.85 61.85
CA ILE A 11 26.87 -69.30 62.15
C ILE A 11 28.07 -69.79 61.28
N THR A 12 29.29 -69.99 61.82
CA THR A 12 29.87 -71.28 62.30
C THR A 12 29.65 -72.50 61.38
N SER A 13 30.57 -73.46 61.16
CA SER A 13 31.98 -73.67 61.52
C SER A 13 32.49 -74.93 60.77
N SER A 14 33.78 -75.06 60.42
CA SER A 14 34.67 -76.11 61.00
C SER A 14 35.95 -76.46 60.21
N ARG A 15 37.03 -76.66 60.98
CA ARG A 15 38.13 -77.64 60.85
C ARG A 15 39.23 -77.50 59.78
N ASP A 16 40.33 -76.90 60.25
CA ASP A 16 41.59 -77.59 60.61
C ASP A 16 42.56 -78.20 59.57
N CYS A 17 43.82 -77.81 59.78
CA CYS A 17 45.06 -78.61 59.74
C CYS A 17 45.67 -79.04 58.38
N GLN A 18 46.90 -78.56 58.12
CA GLN A 18 48.14 -79.37 58.16
C GLN A 18 49.37 -78.44 58.06
N THR A 19 50.54 -78.89 58.55
CA THR A 19 51.74 -78.05 58.79
C THR A 19 53.02 -78.58 58.12
N ARG A 20 54.10 -77.76 58.17
CA ARG A 20 55.54 -78.06 57.89
C ARG A 20 55.99 -77.85 56.44
N PHE A 21 57.19 -77.31 56.16
CA PHE A 21 58.50 -77.78 56.65
C PHE A 21 59.60 -76.70 56.77
N THR A 22 60.66 -77.06 57.51
CA THR A 22 61.94 -76.33 57.67
C THR A 22 62.89 -76.60 56.47
N LYS A 23 64.04 -75.92 56.19
CA LYS A 23 65.11 -75.40 57.08
C LYS A 23 66.22 -74.67 56.26
N ARG A 24 66.97 -73.75 56.91
CA ARG A 24 68.40 -73.38 56.67
C ARG A 24 68.78 -72.48 55.44
N PRO A 25 69.99 -71.85 55.44
CA PRO A 25 70.10 -70.39 55.22
C PRO A 25 71.12 -69.95 54.16
N GLU A 26 71.15 -68.65 53.78
CA GLU A 26 72.42 -67.96 53.52
C GLU A 26 72.38 -66.42 53.48
N ARG A 27 73.59 -65.83 53.46
CA ARG A 27 73.94 -64.40 53.55
C ARG A 27 73.15 -63.47 52.63
N ARG A 28 72.45 -62.48 53.20
CA ARG A 28 72.13 -61.24 52.47
C ARG A 28 73.39 -60.39 52.32
N LYS A 29 73.88 -60.23 51.08
CA LYS A 29 74.76 -59.11 50.73
C LYS A 29 73.93 -57.82 50.73
N HIS A 30 74.37 -56.79 51.45
CA HIS A 30 73.86 -55.44 51.27
C HIS A 30 74.21 -54.95 49.85
N PHE A 31 73.21 -54.79 49.00
CA PHE A 31 73.28 -53.83 47.90
C PHE A 31 72.76 -52.47 48.41
N ARG A 32 73.21 -51.39 47.76
CA ARG A 32 72.97 -50.01 48.21
C ARG A 32 71.63 -49.51 47.66
N ASP A 33 70.57 -49.64 48.45
CA ASP A 33 69.20 -49.25 48.05
C ASP A 33 68.99 -47.73 47.82
N GLY A 34 70.02 -46.90 48.05
CA GLY A 34 69.99 -45.47 47.73
C GLY A 34 70.15 -45.13 46.23
N GLY A 35 70.45 -46.10 45.37
CA GLY A 35 70.67 -45.86 43.93
C GLY A 35 69.41 -46.05 43.06
N SER A 36 68.66 -47.14 43.28
CA SER A 36 67.56 -47.55 42.40
C SER A 36 66.34 -46.64 42.49
N ILE A 37 65.99 -46.15 43.69
CA ILE A 37 64.84 -45.26 43.89
C ILE A 37 65.09 -43.90 43.21
N LEU A 38 66.30 -43.34 43.38
CA LEU A 38 66.65 -42.05 42.78
C LEU A 38 66.72 -42.14 41.25
N VAL A 39 67.30 -43.22 40.70
CA VAL A 39 67.29 -43.48 39.25
C VAL A 39 65.86 -43.70 38.74
N SER A 40 65.02 -44.44 39.45
CA SER A 40 63.62 -44.63 39.07
C SER A 40 62.84 -43.31 39.04
N LEU A 41 63.08 -42.42 40.00
CA LEU A 41 62.40 -41.12 40.08
C LEU A 41 62.89 -40.14 39.00
N ILE A 42 64.19 -40.14 38.69
CA ILE A 42 64.73 -39.37 37.55
C ILE A 42 64.17 -39.91 36.23
N VAL A 43 64.14 -41.24 36.03
CA VAL A 43 63.61 -41.85 34.81
C VAL A 43 62.12 -41.55 34.64
N THR A 44 61.30 -41.63 35.70
CA THR A 44 59.88 -41.25 35.60
C THR A 44 59.68 -39.75 35.37
N MET A 45 60.48 -38.87 35.98
CA MET A 45 60.47 -37.43 35.66
C MET A 45 60.88 -37.13 34.22
N VAL A 46 61.89 -37.82 33.68
CA VAL A 46 62.33 -37.65 32.28
C VAL A 46 61.28 -38.19 31.31
N ILE A 47 60.65 -39.34 31.61
CA ILE A 47 59.55 -39.88 30.79
C ILE A 47 58.32 -38.95 30.84
N MET A 48 57.94 -38.44 32.02
CA MET A 48 56.84 -37.46 32.13
C MET A 48 57.18 -36.13 31.46
N GLY A 49 58.44 -35.67 31.51
CA GLY A 49 58.91 -34.49 30.79
C GLY A 49 58.86 -34.67 29.27
N ALA A 50 59.28 -35.84 28.78
CA ALA A 50 59.21 -36.19 27.36
C ALA A 50 57.76 -36.36 26.87
N LEU A 51 56.88 -36.98 27.66
CA LEU A 51 55.45 -37.07 27.38
C LEU A 51 54.76 -35.71 27.42
N GLY A 52 55.09 -34.85 28.39
CA GLY A 52 54.58 -33.48 28.48
C GLY A 52 55.02 -32.62 27.30
N ALA A 53 56.28 -32.71 26.89
CA ALA A 53 56.78 -32.06 25.67
C ALA A 53 56.12 -32.63 24.40
N GLY A 54 55.91 -33.94 24.32
CA GLY A 54 55.21 -34.59 23.22
C GLY A 54 53.73 -34.20 23.12
N MET A 55 53.03 -34.08 24.26
CA MET A 55 51.65 -33.60 24.32
C MET A 55 51.56 -32.11 23.95
N ALA A 56 52.49 -31.28 24.42
CA ALA A 56 52.57 -29.88 24.01
C ALA A 56 52.76 -29.78 22.48
N TYR A 57 53.65 -30.60 21.90
CA TYR A 57 53.89 -30.64 20.45
C TYR A 57 52.68 -31.15 19.64
N MET A 58 51.95 -32.16 20.14
CA MET A 58 50.69 -32.63 19.52
C MET A 58 49.52 -31.64 19.69
N THR A 59 49.62 -30.69 20.63
CA THR A 59 48.63 -29.61 20.82
C THR A 59 49.01 -28.36 20.03
N THR A 60 50.15 -28.33 19.31
CA THR A 60 50.57 -27.18 18.52
C THR A 60 50.15 -27.26 17.04
N SER A 61 49.94 -26.08 16.45
CA SER A 61 49.47 -25.86 15.07
C SER A 61 48.04 -26.32 14.79
N SER A 62 47.72 -27.61 14.67
CA SER A 62 46.44 -28.05 14.07
C SER A 62 45.20 -27.64 14.86
N THR A 63 45.15 -27.93 16.16
CA THR A 63 44.05 -27.50 17.05
C THR A 63 43.92 -25.98 17.12
N PHE A 64 45.05 -25.25 17.12
CA PHE A 64 45.08 -23.79 17.08
C PHE A 64 44.75 -23.19 15.70
N GLN A 65 44.79 -23.96 14.62
CA GLN A 65 44.32 -23.54 13.31
C GLN A 65 42.81 -23.77 13.16
N GLU A 66 42.29 -24.92 13.60
CA GLU A 66 40.84 -25.16 13.64
C GLU A 66 40.12 -24.14 14.53
N LEU A 67 40.65 -23.84 15.72
CA LEU A 67 40.05 -22.83 16.61
C LEU A 67 40.10 -21.42 16.00
N ARG A 68 41.20 -21.07 15.31
CA ARG A 68 41.32 -19.78 14.61
C ARG A 68 40.39 -19.69 13.40
N ALA A 69 40.27 -20.74 12.59
CA ALA A 69 39.35 -20.78 11.46
C ALA A 69 37.89 -20.59 11.92
N ASN A 70 37.46 -21.31 12.96
CA ASN A 70 36.14 -21.14 13.56
C ASN A 70 35.94 -19.72 14.14
N ASN A 71 36.95 -19.14 14.80
CA ASN A 71 36.85 -17.77 15.31
C ASN A 71 36.85 -16.72 14.19
N HIS A 72 37.47 -16.95 13.02
CA HIS A 72 37.33 -16.08 11.85
C HIS A 72 35.93 -16.15 11.24
N VAL A 73 35.31 -17.34 11.15
CA VAL A 73 33.93 -17.49 10.69
C VAL A 73 32.94 -16.82 11.66
N ARG A 74 33.13 -16.98 12.98
CA ARG A 74 32.34 -16.25 13.99
C ARG A 74 32.53 -14.73 13.91
N ALA A 75 33.77 -14.26 13.73
CA ALA A 75 34.05 -12.83 13.56
C ALA A 75 33.39 -12.27 12.28
N TYR A 76 33.29 -13.07 11.21
CA TYR A 76 32.55 -12.71 10.01
C TYR A 76 31.06 -12.54 10.29
N TYR A 77 30.39 -13.51 10.92
CA TYR A 77 28.96 -13.40 11.23
C TYR A 77 28.63 -12.28 12.23
N LEU A 78 29.53 -11.97 13.17
CA LEU A 78 29.38 -10.80 14.05
C LEU A 78 29.54 -9.48 13.28
N ALA A 79 30.48 -9.39 12.33
CA ALA A 79 30.61 -8.24 11.44
C ALA A 79 29.37 -8.07 10.55
N GLU A 80 28.81 -9.17 10.05
CA GLU A 80 27.59 -9.15 9.24
C GLU A 80 26.37 -8.69 10.05
N SER A 81 26.25 -9.18 11.29
CA SER A 81 25.18 -8.80 12.22
C SER A 81 25.27 -7.31 12.59
N GLY A 82 26.49 -6.81 12.84
CA GLY A 82 26.74 -5.39 13.02
C GLY A 82 26.41 -4.57 11.77
N GLY A 83 26.76 -5.08 10.58
CA GLY A 83 26.39 -4.50 9.28
C GLY A 83 24.88 -4.31 9.14
N ARG A 84 24.11 -5.40 9.32
CA ARG A 84 22.64 -5.40 9.25
C ARG A 84 21.99 -4.45 10.26
N TYR A 85 22.47 -4.43 11.51
CA TYR A 85 21.97 -3.51 12.54
C TYR A 85 22.25 -2.04 12.20
N THR A 86 23.46 -1.72 11.72
CA THR A 86 23.80 -0.35 11.29
C THR A 86 22.92 0.08 10.12
N LEU A 87 22.63 -0.84 9.19
CA LEU A 87 21.76 -0.60 8.04
C LEU A 87 20.35 -0.16 8.48
N SER A 88 19.75 -0.84 9.46
CA SER A 88 18.43 -0.45 10.00
C SER A 88 18.47 0.87 10.76
N VAL A 89 19.54 1.14 11.53
CA VAL A 89 19.69 2.41 12.26
C VAL A 89 19.83 3.59 11.30
N ILE A 90 20.67 3.47 10.26
CA ILE A 90 20.85 4.52 9.25
C ILE A 90 19.54 4.74 8.48
N ARG A 91 18.87 3.68 8.01
CA ARG A 91 17.57 3.80 7.32
C ARG A 91 16.52 4.50 8.19
N ASN A 92 16.38 4.10 9.45
CA ASN A 92 15.43 4.74 10.37
C ASN A 92 15.78 6.20 10.63
N ALA A 93 17.07 6.53 10.78
CA ALA A 93 17.50 7.90 11.00
C ALA A 93 17.18 8.80 9.79
N TYR A 94 17.50 8.36 8.57
CA TYR A 94 17.14 9.06 7.33
C TYR A 94 15.61 9.16 7.10
N ALA A 95 14.83 8.21 7.61
CA ALA A 95 13.36 8.24 7.52
C ALA A 95 12.66 9.12 8.57
N THR A 96 13.31 9.44 9.70
CA THR A 96 12.69 10.18 10.82
C THR A 96 13.27 11.59 11.00
N ASP A 97 14.60 11.72 11.07
CA ASP A 97 15.31 12.98 11.32
C ASP A 97 16.81 12.83 11.03
N ILE A 98 17.32 13.61 10.07
CA ILE A 98 18.71 13.60 9.64
C ILE A 98 19.72 13.99 10.75
N ASP A 99 19.29 14.76 11.76
CA ASP A 99 20.13 15.08 12.92
C ASP A 99 20.41 13.83 13.76
N THR A 100 19.49 12.86 13.82
CA THR A 100 19.73 11.57 14.50
C THR A 100 20.80 10.72 13.80
N PHE A 101 20.89 10.79 12.46
CA PHE A 101 21.99 10.17 11.71
C PHE A 101 23.31 10.89 12.01
N THR A 102 23.29 12.22 12.05
CA THR A 102 24.46 13.06 12.32
C THR A 102 25.02 12.78 13.72
N ASP A 103 24.17 12.69 14.74
CA ASP A 103 24.57 12.30 16.10
C ASP A 103 25.11 10.87 16.17
N PHE A 104 24.47 9.91 15.49
CA PHE A 104 24.97 8.54 15.41
C PHE A 104 26.34 8.46 14.72
N ALA A 105 26.55 9.20 13.62
CA ALA A 105 27.83 9.26 12.92
C ALA A 105 28.93 9.91 13.76
N ASN A 106 28.63 11.03 14.43
CA ASN A 106 29.56 11.75 15.30
C ASN A 106 29.95 10.98 16.58
N ALA A 107 29.07 10.10 17.06
CA ALA A 107 29.32 9.25 18.23
C ALA A 107 30.18 7.99 17.92
N ALA A 108 30.58 7.77 16.68
CA ALA A 108 31.43 6.65 16.29
C ALA A 108 32.87 6.75 16.88
N PRO A 109 33.56 5.62 17.15
CA PRO A 109 33.15 4.25 16.86
C PRO A 109 32.26 3.62 17.95
N HIS A 110 31.16 3.00 17.53
CA HIS A 110 30.23 2.29 18.41
C HIS A 110 30.70 0.86 18.64
N THR A 111 30.67 0.34 19.86
CA THR A 111 31.01 -1.06 20.15
C THR A 111 29.92 -1.77 20.95
N PHE A 112 29.32 -2.78 20.34
CA PHE A 112 28.24 -3.58 20.92
C PHE A 112 28.78 -4.93 21.37
N SER A 113 28.53 -5.30 22.63
CA SER A 113 28.96 -6.57 23.21
C SER A 113 27.77 -7.52 23.36
N LEU A 114 27.92 -8.75 22.90
CA LEU A 114 26.89 -9.78 22.94
C LEU A 114 27.06 -10.67 24.18
N ALA A 115 25.97 -11.30 24.60
CA ALA A 115 25.94 -12.17 25.79
C ALA A 115 26.84 -13.43 25.66
N ASP A 116 27.25 -13.80 24.45
CA ASP A 116 28.15 -14.92 24.16
C ASP A 116 29.65 -14.55 24.24
N GLY A 117 29.97 -13.29 24.52
CA GLY A 117 31.34 -12.77 24.59
C GLY A 117 31.94 -12.36 23.24
N GLY A 118 31.16 -12.39 22.16
CA GLY A 118 31.48 -11.67 20.93
C GLY A 118 31.19 -10.17 21.05
N SER A 119 31.81 -9.37 20.19
CA SER A 119 31.40 -7.98 19.99
C SER A 119 31.55 -7.56 18.53
N PHE A 120 30.84 -6.51 18.11
CA PHE A 120 31.10 -5.83 16.86
C PHE A 120 31.30 -4.34 17.09
N THR A 121 32.18 -3.74 16.28
CA THR A 121 32.51 -2.31 16.31
C THR A 121 32.15 -1.69 14.97
N ILE A 122 31.37 -0.62 14.98
CA ILE A 122 31.01 0.18 13.80
C ILE A 122 31.90 1.42 13.79
N ALA A 123 32.53 1.71 12.65
CA ALA A 123 33.45 2.82 12.48
C ALA A 123 33.37 3.40 11.06
N ASP A 124 34.17 4.44 10.80
CA ASP A 124 34.37 5.05 9.49
C ASP A 124 33.07 5.44 8.77
N ILE A 125 32.05 5.88 9.52
CA ILE A 125 30.76 6.32 8.98
C ILE A 125 30.97 7.63 8.23
N GLN A 126 30.73 7.62 6.92
CA GLN A 126 30.87 8.77 6.03
C GLN A 126 29.66 8.83 5.09
N SER A 127 29.09 10.02 4.92
CA SER A 127 28.01 10.29 3.97
C SER A 127 28.50 11.26 2.90
N SER A 128 28.22 10.97 1.62
CA SER A 128 28.68 11.78 0.50
C SER A 128 27.80 11.64 -0.74
N GLY A 129 27.50 12.75 -1.40
CA GLY A 129 26.72 12.79 -2.65
C GLY A 129 25.36 13.47 -2.49
N ASN A 130 24.64 13.57 -3.61
CA ASN A 130 23.19 13.78 -3.64
C ASN A 130 22.64 12.94 -4.83
N PRO A 131 21.94 11.81 -4.59
CA PRO A 131 21.67 11.20 -3.28
C PRO A 131 22.95 10.86 -2.51
N ALA A 132 22.85 10.81 -1.18
CA ALA A 132 23.96 10.69 -0.26
C ALA A 132 24.28 9.21 0.05
N THR A 133 25.20 8.62 -0.71
CA THR A 133 25.75 7.29 -0.39
C THR A 133 26.43 7.32 0.99
N VAL A 134 25.93 6.52 1.92
CA VAL A 134 26.54 6.32 3.24
C VAL A 134 27.42 5.08 3.21
N THR A 135 28.69 5.26 3.55
CA THR A 135 29.66 4.18 3.71
C THR A 135 30.04 4.03 5.18
N PHE A 136 30.27 2.79 5.63
CA PHE A 136 30.72 2.50 6.98
C PHE A 136 31.45 1.16 7.06
N THR A 137 32.20 0.94 8.14
CA THR A 137 32.88 -0.32 8.41
C THR A 137 32.30 -1.01 9.64
N SER A 138 32.07 -2.32 9.55
CA SER A 138 31.67 -3.16 10.67
C SER A 138 32.74 -4.21 10.94
N THR A 139 33.26 -4.24 12.17
CA THR A 139 34.33 -5.12 12.60
C THR A 139 33.87 -6.06 13.72
N GLY A 140 33.66 -7.33 13.39
CA GLY A 140 33.40 -8.38 14.36
C GLY A 140 34.68 -8.79 15.10
N ASN A 141 34.62 -8.87 16.42
CA ASN A 141 35.68 -9.23 17.34
C ASN A 141 35.30 -10.51 18.10
N VAL A 142 36.17 -11.52 18.09
CA VAL A 142 35.97 -12.79 18.82
C VAL A 142 37.19 -13.11 19.68
N GLY A 143 36.98 -13.36 20.97
CA GLY A 143 38.03 -13.76 21.91
C GLY A 143 38.85 -12.60 22.46
N ALA A 144 39.81 -12.92 23.33
CA ALA A 144 40.64 -11.94 24.04
C ALA A 144 42.13 -12.37 24.07
N GLY A 145 43.02 -11.39 24.27
CA GLY A 145 44.47 -11.63 24.34
C GLY A 145 45.04 -12.18 23.02
N PHE A 146 45.91 -13.19 23.09
CA PHE A 146 46.59 -13.74 21.92
C PHE A 146 45.69 -14.52 20.93
N MET A 147 44.41 -14.72 21.27
CA MET A 147 43.43 -15.44 20.46
C MET A 147 42.31 -14.53 19.90
N THR A 148 42.50 -13.21 19.91
CA THR A 148 41.57 -12.28 19.24
C THR A 148 41.54 -12.55 17.73
N SER A 149 40.37 -12.90 17.21
CA SER A 149 40.07 -12.85 15.78
C SER A 149 39.27 -11.58 15.48
N ARG A 150 39.60 -10.93 14.37
CA ARG A 150 38.88 -9.77 13.85
C ARG A 150 38.54 -9.96 12.39
N ARG A 151 37.34 -9.54 11.98
CA ARG A 151 36.93 -9.45 10.58
C ARG A 151 36.22 -8.13 10.36
N GLN A 152 36.76 -7.31 9.48
CA GLN A 152 36.15 -6.08 9.02
C GLN A 152 35.42 -6.35 7.70
N LEU A 153 34.22 -5.78 7.57
CA LEU A 153 33.42 -5.69 6.35
C LEU A 153 33.11 -4.21 6.12
N THR A 154 33.13 -3.79 4.86
CA THR A 154 32.76 -2.43 4.45
C THR A 154 31.40 -2.50 3.77
N TYR A 155 30.51 -1.60 4.15
CA TYR A 155 29.17 -1.46 3.58
C TYR A 155 29.06 -0.10 2.91
N ALA A 156 28.34 -0.07 1.79
CA ALA A 156 27.83 1.13 1.16
C ALA A 156 26.32 0.95 1.01
N ILE A 157 25.55 1.97 1.35
CA ILE A 157 24.10 2.02 1.21
C ILE A 157 23.74 3.41 0.70
N GLU A 158 22.75 3.48 -0.17
CA GLU A 158 21.97 4.69 -0.42
C GLU A 158 20.66 4.53 0.35
N PRO A 159 20.50 5.22 1.49
CA PRO A 159 19.22 5.28 2.19
C PRO A 159 18.10 5.77 1.27
N ALA A 160 16.90 5.20 1.41
CA ALA A 160 15.69 5.82 0.89
C ALA A 160 15.40 7.14 1.64
N ASN A 161 14.61 8.03 1.05
CA ASN A 161 14.30 9.38 1.53
C ASN A 161 15.54 10.26 1.76
N GLN A 162 16.18 10.68 0.66
CA GLN A 162 17.31 11.63 0.68
C GLN A 162 17.07 12.93 -0.09
N SER A 163 15.86 13.11 -0.63
CA SER A 163 15.34 14.41 -1.02
C SER A 163 14.82 15.13 0.22
N GLU A 164 14.84 16.46 0.24
CA GLU A 164 14.01 17.30 1.12
C GLU A 164 12.54 17.26 0.65
N GLY A 165 11.99 16.04 0.54
CA GLY A 165 10.57 15.79 0.49
C GLY A 165 10.11 15.41 1.89
N ASP A 166 9.02 16.03 2.35
CA ASP A 166 8.19 15.45 3.39
C ASP A 166 7.90 13.97 3.11
N GLY A 167 7.44 13.24 4.13
CA GLY A 167 6.78 11.96 3.92
C GLY A 167 5.52 12.10 3.03
N ASP A 168 4.74 11.02 2.94
CA ASP A 168 3.43 11.06 2.27
C ASP A 168 2.65 12.29 2.77
N SER A 169 2.37 13.20 1.84
CA SER A 169 1.82 14.52 2.15
C SER A 169 0.32 14.44 1.96
N GLU A 170 -0.39 14.46 3.08
CA GLU A 170 -1.83 14.70 3.11
C GLU A 170 -2.08 16.18 2.87
N VAL A 171 -2.86 16.46 1.83
CA VAL A 171 -3.26 17.81 1.42
C VAL A 171 -4.78 17.83 1.44
N GLU A 172 -5.33 18.34 2.52
CA GLU A 172 -6.70 18.81 2.60
C GLU A 172 -6.78 20.16 1.85
N TYR A 173 -7.78 20.32 0.98
CA TYR A 173 -8.02 21.58 0.28
C TYR A 173 -9.21 22.28 0.92
N ASP A 174 -9.03 23.55 1.25
CA ASP A 174 -10.12 24.39 1.73
C ASP A 174 -11.18 24.56 0.63
N LEU A 175 -12.42 24.21 0.95
CA LEU A 175 -13.55 24.30 0.03
C LEU A 175 -13.91 25.77 -0.29
N GLU A 176 -13.57 26.72 0.60
CA GLU A 176 -13.61 28.16 0.28
C GLU A 176 -12.62 28.50 -0.85
N GLU A 177 -11.44 27.88 -0.87
CA GLU A 177 -10.41 28.10 -1.91
C GLU A 177 -10.83 27.49 -3.27
N MET A 178 -11.53 26.35 -3.24
CA MET A 178 -12.18 25.79 -4.43
C MET A 178 -13.31 26.68 -4.96
N ALA A 179 -14.07 27.35 -4.08
CA ALA A 179 -15.16 28.25 -4.47
C ALA A 179 -14.66 29.56 -5.13
N ASP A 180 -13.51 30.12 -4.71
CA ASP A 180 -12.90 31.32 -5.33
C ASP A 180 -12.07 31.01 -6.60
N SER A 181 -12.00 29.73 -7.02
CA SER A 181 -11.28 29.30 -8.22
C SER A 181 -12.00 29.74 -9.52
N THR A 182 -11.84 31.01 -9.88
CA THR A 182 -12.59 31.68 -10.97
C THR A 182 -12.19 31.24 -12.38
N VAL A 183 -12.51 29.99 -12.75
CA VAL A 183 -12.47 29.51 -14.14
C VAL A 183 -13.47 30.33 -14.97
N THR A 184 -13.01 30.89 -16.09
CA THR A 184 -13.82 31.84 -16.89
C THR A 184 -15.00 31.13 -17.57
N GLY A 185 -16.20 31.35 -17.05
CA GLY A 185 -17.44 30.67 -17.50
C GLY A 185 -17.90 29.55 -16.57
N SER A 186 -17.34 29.44 -15.36
CA SER A 186 -17.90 28.62 -14.28
C SER A 186 -19.15 29.27 -13.68
N MET A 187 -19.87 28.48 -12.88
CA MET A 187 -21.20 28.78 -12.35
C MET A 187 -21.11 29.55 -11.02
N ASP A 188 -22.22 30.12 -10.56
CA ASP A 188 -22.27 30.70 -9.21
C ASP A 188 -22.34 29.54 -8.18
N PHE A 189 -21.40 29.51 -7.24
CA PHE A 189 -21.35 28.55 -6.12
C PHE A 189 -21.44 29.30 -4.78
N GLU A 190 -21.97 28.65 -3.74
CA GLU A 190 -22.08 29.20 -2.38
C GLU A 190 -21.51 28.20 -1.37
N THR A 191 -20.76 28.67 -0.38
CA THR A 191 -20.39 27.85 0.78
C THR A 191 -21.55 27.87 1.78
N VAL A 192 -21.97 26.70 2.24
CA VAL A 192 -23.17 26.55 3.08
C VAL A 192 -22.82 25.78 4.34
N THR A 193 -23.16 26.35 5.49
CA THR A 193 -23.00 25.68 6.78
C THR A 193 -24.05 24.58 6.94
N VAL A 194 -23.63 23.33 6.76
CA VAL A 194 -24.39 22.11 7.09
C VAL A 194 -23.61 21.40 8.20
N GLY A 195 -24.26 20.83 9.21
CA GLY A 195 -23.58 20.05 10.28
C GLY A 195 -22.60 20.77 11.23
N GLY A 196 -22.01 21.92 10.85
CA GLY A 196 -21.09 22.71 11.68
C GLY A 196 -19.76 23.07 11.00
N ASP A 197 -19.44 22.41 9.89
CA ASP A 197 -18.29 22.67 9.02
C ASP A 197 -18.84 23.17 7.66
N GLU A 198 -18.06 23.89 6.84
CA GLU A 198 -18.60 24.53 5.64
C GLU A 198 -18.55 23.61 4.41
N ALA A 199 -19.73 23.19 3.93
CA ALA A 199 -19.87 22.35 2.75
C ALA A 199 -19.97 23.21 1.47
N LEU A 200 -19.39 22.72 0.38
CA LEU A 200 -19.50 23.35 -0.93
C LEU A 200 -20.82 22.96 -1.59
N ALA A 201 -21.74 23.91 -1.76
CA ALA A 201 -22.98 23.70 -2.49
C ALA A 201 -22.74 23.92 -4.00
N VAL A 202 -22.81 22.83 -4.77
CA VAL A 202 -22.63 22.86 -6.23
C VAL A 202 -23.99 22.82 -6.91
N ALA A 203 -24.57 24.01 -7.09
CA ALA A 203 -25.81 24.23 -7.82
C ALA A 203 -25.54 24.52 -9.32
N LYS A 204 -26.60 24.43 -10.15
CA LYS A 204 -26.53 24.74 -11.59
C LYS A 204 -26.65 26.25 -11.88
N ASP A 205 -25.82 26.77 -12.78
CA ASP A 205 -26.09 28.06 -13.43
C ASP A 205 -27.23 27.92 -14.45
N GLN A 206 -28.11 28.91 -14.45
CA GLN A 206 -29.22 29.07 -15.37
C GLN A 206 -28.72 29.58 -16.73
N GLY A 207 -28.04 28.71 -17.48
CA GLY A 207 -27.87 28.82 -18.93
C GLY A 207 -29.22 28.85 -19.63
N GLY A 208 -29.87 30.03 -19.64
CA GLY A 208 -31.32 30.19 -19.77
C GLY A 208 -31.93 29.47 -20.97
N GLY A 209 -32.71 28.42 -20.69
CA GLY A 209 -33.28 27.60 -21.77
C GLY A 209 -34.13 26.40 -21.37
N GLY A 210 -34.61 26.29 -20.12
CA GLY A 210 -35.56 25.23 -19.72
C GLY A 210 -35.06 23.80 -19.91
N LYS A 211 -33.74 23.58 -19.81
CA LYS A 211 -33.16 22.24 -19.73
C LYS A 211 -33.23 21.73 -18.28
N THR A 212 -33.60 20.47 -18.11
CA THR A 212 -33.79 19.82 -16.81
C THR A 212 -32.51 19.23 -16.24
N ASP A 213 -31.52 18.99 -17.10
CA ASP A 213 -30.29 18.26 -16.78
C ASP A 213 -29.11 19.22 -17.02
N ALA A 214 -28.30 19.48 -15.98
CA ALA A 214 -27.20 20.45 -16.01
C ALA A 214 -25.97 19.91 -15.27
N GLU A 215 -24.79 20.09 -15.88
CA GLU A 215 -23.49 19.64 -15.37
C GLU A 215 -22.72 20.79 -14.72
N ALA A 216 -22.03 20.49 -13.62
CA ALA A 216 -21.19 21.39 -12.84
C ALA A 216 -19.79 20.80 -12.65
N TYR A 217 -18.76 21.66 -12.70
CA TYR A 217 -17.37 21.29 -12.46
C TYR A 217 -16.69 22.36 -11.61
N VAL A 218 -16.03 21.93 -10.53
CA VAL A 218 -15.18 22.77 -9.68
C VAL A 218 -13.83 22.07 -9.56
N PHE A 219 -12.74 22.81 -9.73
CA PHE A 219 -11.38 22.28 -9.69
C PHE A 219 -10.59 22.92 -8.55
N ALA A 220 -9.62 22.19 -8.00
CA ALA A 220 -8.68 22.81 -7.06
C ALA A 220 -7.83 23.85 -7.80
N PRO A 221 -7.58 25.05 -7.23
CA PRO A 221 -6.88 26.11 -7.92
C PRO A 221 -5.43 25.72 -8.27
N ASP A 222 -4.96 26.12 -9.46
CA ASP A 222 -3.54 26.03 -9.76
C ASP A 222 -2.74 26.98 -8.85
N VAL A 223 -1.62 26.49 -8.32
CA VAL A 223 -0.91 27.04 -7.16
C VAL A 223 -0.05 28.25 -7.55
N THR A 224 -0.71 29.29 -8.05
CA THR A 224 -0.09 30.45 -8.72
C THR A 224 0.55 31.45 -7.76
N SER A 225 0.27 31.36 -6.45
CA SER A 225 0.74 32.26 -5.39
C SER A 225 2.12 31.90 -4.80
N GLY A 226 3.05 31.43 -5.64
CA GLY A 226 4.47 31.25 -5.29
C GLY A 226 4.82 29.93 -4.59
N GLY A 227 3.85 29.03 -4.44
CA GLY A 227 4.09 27.61 -4.18
C GLY A 227 4.50 26.86 -5.46
N VAL A 228 4.85 25.59 -5.31
CA VAL A 228 5.03 24.66 -6.44
C VAL A 228 3.91 23.63 -6.34
N ASN A 229 3.15 23.45 -7.43
CA ASN A 229 2.01 22.53 -7.49
C ASN A 229 2.41 21.12 -6.96
N PRO A 230 1.70 20.56 -5.95
CA PRO A 230 2.11 19.33 -5.28
C PRO A 230 2.06 18.11 -6.20
N PHE A 231 1.12 18.08 -7.16
CA PHE A 231 1.06 17.03 -8.19
C PHE A 231 2.23 17.11 -9.15
N TRP A 232 2.69 18.31 -9.51
CA TRP A 232 3.94 18.47 -10.27
C TRP A 232 5.15 17.95 -9.49
N ARG A 233 5.23 18.20 -8.16
CA ARG A 233 6.33 17.68 -7.31
C ARG A 233 6.32 16.15 -7.29
N ASN A 234 5.17 15.54 -7.05
CA ASN A 234 4.96 14.09 -7.07
C ASN A 234 5.32 13.49 -8.43
N TRP A 235 4.78 14.02 -9.52
CA TRP A 235 5.08 13.56 -10.88
C TRP A 235 6.58 13.62 -11.20
N ASN A 236 7.24 14.73 -10.85
CA ASN A 236 8.68 14.91 -11.08
C ASN A 236 9.53 13.99 -10.17
N ALA A 237 9.11 13.74 -8.93
CA ALA A 237 9.79 12.83 -7.98
C ALA A 237 9.55 11.33 -8.30
N GLY A 238 8.46 11.00 -8.99
CA GLY A 238 8.19 9.66 -9.52
C GLY A 238 8.92 9.33 -10.83
N GLY A 239 9.73 10.25 -11.37
CA GLY A 239 10.42 10.06 -12.65
C GLY A 239 9.50 10.28 -13.84
N GLY A 240 8.56 11.23 -13.71
CA GLY A 240 7.50 11.48 -14.67
C GLY A 240 6.32 10.53 -14.53
N TYR A 241 6.04 10.03 -13.33
CA TYR A 241 4.88 9.18 -13.01
C TYR A 241 4.17 9.74 -11.77
N SER A 242 2.84 9.82 -11.78
CA SER A 242 2.06 10.38 -10.66
C SER A 242 1.08 9.37 -10.05
N SER A 243 1.15 9.22 -8.73
CA SER A 243 0.25 8.37 -7.95
C SER A 243 -0.26 9.11 -6.70
N TYR A 244 -1.56 9.05 -6.47
CA TYR A 244 -2.26 9.68 -5.35
C TYR A 244 -3.61 8.99 -5.07
N ASP A 245 -4.14 9.15 -3.87
CA ASP A 245 -5.54 8.90 -3.56
C ASP A 245 -6.26 10.25 -3.43
N VAL A 246 -7.49 10.36 -3.94
CA VAL A 246 -8.40 11.50 -3.73
C VAL A 246 -9.70 11.03 -3.10
N GLN A 247 -10.16 11.74 -2.08
CA GLN A 247 -11.37 11.44 -1.31
C GLN A 247 -12.28 12.67 -1.27
N VAL A 248 -13.59 12.44 -1.27
CA VAL A 248 -14.61 13.45 -0.99
C VAL A 248 -15.83 12.80 -0.33
N LYS A 249 -16.50 13.53 0.55
CA LYS A 249 -17.83 13.17 1.06
C LYS A 249 -18.89 13.94 0.30
N VAL A 250 -19.97 13.27 -0.03
CA VAL A 250 -21.03 13.82 -0.89
C VAL A 250 -22.38 13.61 -0.24
N ALA A 251 -23.22 14.63 -0.28
CA ALA A 251 -24.61 14.58 0.13
C ALA A 251 -25.50 15.26 -0.93
N THR A 252 -26.80 14.95 -0.93
CA THR A 252 -27.78 15.53 -1.87
C THR A 252 -29.01 15.98 -1.13
N GLY A 253 -29.55 17.15 -1.48
CA GLY A 253 -30.84 17.59 -0.95
C GLY A 253 -31.11 19.08 -1.05
N ASP A 254 -32.04 19.54 -0.22
CA ASP A 254 -32.27 20.95 0.07
C ASP A 254 -31.82 21.23 1.51
N VAL A 255 -31.08 22.31 1.74
CA VAL A 255 -30.71 22.75 3.11
C VAL A 255 -31.90 23.46 3.75
N ASP A 256 -32.38 22.95 4.89
CA ASP A 256 -33.21 23.73 5.82
C ASP A 256 -32.55 23.74 7.21
N SER A 257 -32.03 24.89 7.61
CA SER A 257 -31.51 25.15 8.96
C SER A 257 -30.42 24.18 9.47
N ALA A 258 -29.43 23.90 8.61
CA ALA A 258 -28.24 23.06 8.83
C ALA A 258 -28.44 21.52 8.76
N ASP A 259 -29.66 21.06 8.48
CA ASP A 259 -29.98 19.67 8.14
C ASP A 259 -30.31 19.55 6.64
N LEU A 260 -30.05 18.37 6.06
CA LEU A 260 -30.50 17.98 4.72
C LEU A 260 -31.90 17.39 4.82
N THR A 261 -32.86 17.93 4.06
CA THR A 261 -34.29 17.66 4.29
C THR A 261 -35.10 17.21 3.07
N ALA A 262 -34.48 17.21 1.90
CA ALA A 262 -35.06 16.72 0.66
C ALA A 262 -34.13 15.69 0.02
N SER A 263 -34.70 14.75 -0.72
CA SER A 263 -33.96 13.70 -1.40
C SER A 263 -34.02 13.88 -2.91
N VAL A 264 -32.91 13.57 -3.58
CA VAL A 264 -32.72 13.85 -5.01
C VAL A 264 -32.84 12.54 -5.81
N PRO A 265 -33.87 12.39 -6.68
CA PRO A 265 -34.11 11.13 -7.38
C PRO A 265 -33.17 10.86 -8.58
N SER A 266 -32.41 11.88 -9.00
CA SER A 266 -31.41 11.78 -10.07
C SER A 266 -30.18 12.64 -9.74
N TYR A 267 -29.04 11.98 -9.54
CA TYR A 267 -27.75 12.57 -9.18
C TYR A 267 -26.60 11.88 -9.91
N ALA A 268 -25.51 12.59 -10.14
CA ALA A 268 -24.24 12.08 -10.60
C ALA A 268 -23.13 12.96 -10.03
N CYS A 269 -22.41 12.46 -9.04
CA CYS A 269 -21.52 13.27 -8.21
C CYS A 269 -20.35 12.49 -7.63
N GLY A 270 -19.22 13.17 -7.45
CA GLY A 270 -17.99 12.59 -6.90
C GLY A 270 -16.72 13.34 -7.36
N PRO A 271 -15.53 12.79 -7.07
CA PRO A 271 -14.27 13.43 -7.40
C PRO A 271 -13.92 13.25 -8.89
N VAL A 272 -13.38 14.30 -9.49
CA VAL A 272 -12.68 14.24 -10.78
C VAL A 272 -11.17 14.28 -10.57
N PHE A 273 -10.44 13.59 -11.43
CA PHE A 273 -8.99 13.42 -11.34
C PHE A 273 -8.37 13.29 -12.75
N ARG A 274 -7.03 13.30 -12.86
CA ARG A 274 -6.30 13.25 -14.13
C ARG A 274 -6.75 14.34 -15.12
N GLY A 275 -6.90 15.57 -14.63
CA GLY A 275 -7.32 16.69 -15.45
C GLY A 275 -6.26 17.17 -16.44
N TYR A 276 -6.71 17.58 -17.63
CA TYR A 276 -5.88 18.12 -18.69
C TYR A 276 -6.55 19.31 -19.37
N ALA A 277 -5.94 20.48 -19.19
CA ALA A 277 -6.39 21.75 -19.77
C ALA A 277 -5.74 22.00 -21.15
N VAL A 278 -6.57 22.27 -22.16
CA VAL A 278 -6.11 22.77 -23.47
C VAL A 278 -6.62 24.20 -23.66
N THR A 279 -5.72 25.15 -23.97
CA THR A 279 -6.05 26.57 -24.02
C THR A 279 -7.24 26.83 -24.95
N GLY A 280 -8.34 27.34 -24.38
CA GLY A 280 -9.54 27.69 -25.14
C GLY A 280 -10.42 26.51 -25.56
N GLN A 281 -10.35 25.37 -24.87
CA GLN A 281 -11.32 24.27 -24.94
C GLN A 281 -11.81 23.90 -23.53
N GLN A 282 -12.93 23.17 -23.42
CA GLN A 282 -13.29 22.51 -22.15
C GLN A 282 -12.20 21.51 -21.73
N GLN A 283 -11.94 21.42 -20.43
CA GLN A 283 -11.01 20.44 -19.86
C GLN A 283 -11.47 19.00 -20.11
N LYS A 284 -10.50 18.10 -20.22
CA LYS A 284 -10.69 16.64 -20.21
C LYS A 284 -10.22 16.11 -18.87
N PHE A 285 -10.86 15.07 -18.35
CA PHE A 285 -10.54 14.47 -17.06
C PHE A 285 -11.21 13.09 -16.95
N LEU A 286 -10.80 12.32 -15.95
CA LEU A 286 -11.50 11.14 -15.45
C LEU A 286 -12.33 11.53 -14.22
N GLY A 287 -13.31 10.71 -13.88
CA GLY A 287 -14.04 10.84 -12.63
C GLY A 287 -14.52 9.50 -12.11
N ILE A 288 -14.71 9.43 -10.80
CA ILE A 288 -15.52 8.40 -10.16
C ILE A 288 -16.73 9.11 -9.59
N SER A 289 -17.92 8.54 -9.75
CA SER A 289 -19.15 9.15 -9.27
C SER A 289 -20.15 8.11 -8.82
N LEU A 290 -20.91 8.45 -7.78
CA LEU A 290 -22.17 7.77 -7.52
C LEU A 290 -23.21 8.37 -8.47
N VAL A 291 -23.91 7.51 -9.22
CA VAL A 291 -24.81 7.89 -10.30
C VAL A 291 -26.14 7.16 -10.16
N ARG A 292 -27.22 7.95 -10.18
CA ARG A 292 -28.59 7.48 -10.34
C ARG A 292 -29.34 8.41 -11.29
N ASN A 293 -30.20 7.81 -12.10
CA ASN A 293 -31.23 8.54 -12.82
C ASN A 293 -32.53 7.74 -12.70
N GLY A 294 -33.67 8.43 -12.52
CA GLY A 294 -35.00 7.81 -12.45
C GLY A 294 -35.43 7.00 -13.69
N THR A 295 -34.58 6.83 -14.71
CA THR A 295 -34.79 5.91 -15.84
C THR A 295 -33.81 4.74 -15.89
N LEU A 296 -32.76 4.72 -15.06
CA LEU A 296 -31.73 3.67 -15.06
C LEU A 296 -32.20 2.42 -14.31
N ALA A 297 -32.90 1.52 -15.00
CA ALA A 297 -33.23 0.21 -14.47
C ALA A 297 -31.96 -0.64 -14.18
N PRO A 298 -32.00 -1.55 -13.18
CA PRO A 298 -31.00 -2.61 -13.01
C PRO A 298 -30.81 -3.44 -14.29
N PRO A 299 -29.58 -3.88 -14.64
CA PRO A 299 -29.32 -4.65 -15.85
C PRO A 299 -30.07 -6.00 -15.83
N GLY A 300 -30.74 -6.31 -16.94
CA GLY A 300 -31.53 -7.54 -17.07
C GLY A 300 -32.94 -7.47 -16.49
N GLN A 301 -33.34 -6.37 -15.85
CA GLN A 301 -34.74 -6.15 -15.51
C GLN A 301 -35.53 -5.74 -16.76
N THR A 302 -36.61 -6.48 -17.04
CA THR A 302 -37.56 -6.19 -18.13
C THR A 302 -38.96 -6.17 -17.56
N ALA A 303 -39.75 -5.15 -17.89
CA ALA A 303 -41.14 -5.02 -17.48
C ALA A 303 -42.05 -4.91 -18.70
N ASP A 304 -43.30 -5.35 -18.59
CA ASP A 304 -44.27 -5.19 -19.68
C ASP A 304 -44.69 -3.70 -19.80
N PRO A 305 -44.92 -3.17 -21.02
CA PRO A 305 -45.36 -1.79 -21.18
C PRO A 305 -46.66 -1.49 -20.42
N TRP A 306 -46.71 -0.35 -19.71
CA TRP A 306 -47.90 0.08 -18.97
C TRP A 306 -49.12 0.14 -19.89
N ALA A 307 -50.23 -0.46 -19.42
CA ALA A 307 -51.48 -0.56 -20.15
C ALA A 307 -52.64 0.02 -19.34
N ASN A 308 -53.63 0.58 -20.05
CA ASN A 308 -54.76 1.32 -19.50
C ASN A 308 -56.01 0.43 -19.35
N ASN A 309 -56.70 0.52 -18.22
CA ASN A 309 -57.76 -0.42 -17.77
C ASN A 309 -57.24 -1.85 -17.51
N THR A 310 -56.00 -1.94 -17.03
CA THR A 310 -55.37 -3.17 -16.54
C THR A 310 -55.42 -3.17 -15.02
N ASP A 311 -55.77 -4.30 -14.41
CA ASP A 311 -55.65 -4.45 -12.96
C ASP A 311 -54.17 -4.73 -12.63
N TYR A 312 -53.59 -3.90 -11.75
CA TYR A 312 -52.25 -4.07 -11.21
C TYR A 312 -52.34 -4.33 -9.69
N GLU A 313 -51.64 -5.35 -9.22
CA GLU A 313 -51.46 -5.69 -7.80
C GLU A 313 -50.20 -5.01 -7.23
N GLU A 314 -50.04 -5.02 -5.91
CA GLU A 314 -48.85 -4.47 -5.25
C GLU A 314 -47.63 -5.35 -5.56
N GLY A 315 -46.54 -4.75 -6.05
CA GLY A 315 -45.35 -5.43 -6.57
C GLY A 315 -45.33 -5.67 -8.09
N ASP A 316 -46.41 -5.38 -8.83
CA ASP A 316 -46.41 -5.50 -10.30
C ASP A 316 -45.48 -4.47 -10.95
N THR A 317 -44.63 -4.90 -11.89
CA THR A 317 -43.68 -4.02 -12.59
C THR A 317 -44.11 -3.69 -14.01
N VAL A 318 -43.96 -2.42 -14.41
CA VAL A 318 -44.33 -1.91 -15.75
C VAL A 318 -43.27 -0.98 -16.32
N GLU A 319 -43.11 -0.98 -17.65
CA GLU A 319 -42.31 0.03 -18.36
C GLU A 319 -43.20 1.20 -18.80
N SER A 320 -42.80 2.44 -18.51
CA SER A 320 -43.47 3.65 -19.01
C SER A 320 -42.46 4.74 -19.31
N ASP A 321 -42.54 5.31 -20.51
CA ASP A 321 -41.73 6.45 -20.97
C ASP A 321 -40.20 6.26 -20.80
N GLY A 322 -39.73 5.01 -20.83
CA GLY A 322 -38.30 4.65 -20.70
C GLY A 322 -37.83 4.34 -19.28
N ALA A 323 -38.70 4.36 -18.27
CA ALA A 323 -38.41 3.93 -16.89
C ALA A 323 -39.27 2.71 -16.50
N ILE A 324 -38.76 1.92 -15.55
CA ILE A 324 -39.53 0.84 -14.91
C ILE A 324 -40.15 1.35 -13.61
N TYR A 325 -41.39 0.93 -13.33
CA TYR A 325 -42.12 1.29 -12.12
C TYR A 325 -42.71 0.04 -11.45
N GLU A 326 -42.67 0.01 -10.12
CA GLU A 326 -43.37 -0.94 -9.27
C GLU A 326 -44.70 -0.34 -8.81
N CYS A 327 -45.77 -1.12 -8.89
CA CYS A 327 -47.07 -0.75 -8.33
C CYS A 327 -47.02 -0.86 -6.79
N ILE A 328 -47.13 0.26 -6.09
CA ILE A 328 -47.16 0.32 -4.61
C ILE A 328 -48.57 0.41 -4.03
N GLN A 329 -49.59 0.57 -4.88
CA GLN A 329 -50.99 0.52 -4.46
C GLN A 329 -51.83 -0.18 -5.53
N ALA A 330 -52.35 -1.37 -5.19
CA ALA A 330 -53.18 -2.17 -6.10
C ALA A 330 -54.39 -1.38 -6.64
N HIS A 331 -54.54 -1.32 -7.96
CA HIS A 331 -55.57 -0.52 -8.63
C HIS A 331 -55.85 -0.97 -10.08
N THR A 332 -57.06 -0.66 -10.60
CA THR A 332 -57.32 -0.71 -12.04
C THR A 332 -56.81 0.57 -12.70
N SER A 333 -55.81 0.44 -13.57
CA SER A 333 -55.10 1.54 -14.22
C SER A 333 -56.02 2.43 -15.05
N LYS A 334 -55.76 3.74 -15.01
CA LYS A 334 -56.41 4.78 -15.83
C LYS A 334 -55.36 5.77 -16.29
N ASN A 335 -55.61 6.58 -17.32
CA ASN A 335 -54.73 7.69 -17.71
C ASN A 335 -54.37 8.67 -16.55
N ARG A 336 -55.15 8.70 -15.46
CA ARG A 336 -54.87 9.50 -14.27
C ARG A 336 -54.00 8.80 -13.22
N THR A 337 -53.81 7.49 -13.33
CA THR A 337 -52.98 6.64 -12.48
C THR A 337 -51.89 5.97 -13.33
N LYS A 338 -51.46 6.64 -14.41
CA LYS A 338 -50.29 6.26 -15.20
C LYS A 338 -49.04 6.62 -14.38
N PRO A 339 -47.94 5.86 -14.43
CA PRO A 339 -46.64 6.36 -14.01
C PRO A 339 -46.34 7.74 -14.62
N PRO A 340 -45.69 8.67 -13.88
CA PRO A 340 -45.05 8.50 -12.57
C PRO A 340 -45.95 8.97 -11.39
N ASP A 341 -47.26 8.67 -11.36
CA ASP A 341 -48.10 9.03 -10.21
C ASP A 341 -47.66 8.28 -8.92
N ALA A 342 -46.94 8.99 -8.05
CA ALA A 342 -46.35 8.49 -6.81
C ALA A 342 -47.36 8.00 -5.76
N ALA A 343 -48.67 8.19 -5.96
CA ALA A 343 -49.69 7.54 -5.13
C ALA A 343 -49.85 6.04 -5.45
N TYR A 344 -49.44 5.62 -6.66
CA TYR A 344 -49.65 4.28 -7.19
C TYR A 344 -48.36 3.58 -7.63
N TRP A 345 -47.31 4.33 -7.95
CA TRP A 345 -46.09 3.81 -8.58
C TRP A 345 -44.83 4.32 -7.87
N LYS A 346 -43.91 3.41 -7.55
CA LYS A 346 -42.51 3.72 -7.21
C LYS A 346 -41.64 3.47 -8.44
N THR A 347 -40.76 4.39 -8.79
CA THR A 347 -39.76 4.16 -9.85
C THR A 347 -38.75 3.09 -9.40
N ILE A 348 -38.50 2.09 -10.25
CA ILE A 348 -37.38 1.16 -10.04
C ILE A 348 -36.18 1.70 -10.81
N SER A 349 -35.17 2.12 -10.05
CA SER A 349 -33.91 2.66 -10.56
C SER A 349 -32.77 2.12 -9.71
N ALA A 350 -31.70 1.66 -10.35
CA ALA A 350 -30.45 1.34 -9.67
C ALA A 350 -29.58 2.60 -9.49
N ALA A 351 -28.80 2.60 -8.41
CA ALA A 351 -27.64 3.47 -8.27
C ALA A 351 -26.37 2.69 -8.65
N TYR A 352 -25.37 3.41 -9.12
CA TYR A 352 -24.13 2.84 -9.63
C TYR A 352 -22.94 3.66 -9.13
N VAL A 353 -21.86 2.99 -8.74
CA VAL A 353 -20.53 3.61 -8.75
C VAL A 353 -19.97 3.47 -10.16
N VAL A 354 -19.62 4.59 -10.78
CA VAL A 354 -19.19 4.65 -12.19
C VAL A 354 -17.80 5.28 -12.28
N LEU A 355 -16.87 4.60 -12.96
CA LEU A 355 -15.65 5.20 -13.49
C LEU A 355 -15.94 5.71 -14.91
N TRP A 356 -15.64 6.97 -15.19
CA TRP A 356 -15.99 7.61 -16.46
C TRP A 356 -14.94 8.63 -16.92
N ILE A 357 -15.04 9.04 -18.18
CA ILE A 357 -14.13 9.99 -18.84
C ILE A 357 -14.90 11.13 -19.53
N ARG A 358 -14.30 12.33 -19.58
CA ARG A 358 -14.79 13.44 -20.43
C ARG A 358 -13.89 13.63 -21.66
N GLY A 359 -14.37 13.21 -22.83
CA GLY A 359 -13.55 13.13 -24.04
C GLY A 359 -13.36 14.43 -24.85
N SER A 360 -14.37 15.29 -25.00
CA SER A 360 -14.27 16.45 -25.90
C SER A 360 -15.27 17.61 -25.68
N ASN A 361 -14.97 18.76 -26.30
CA ASN A 361 -15.80 19.98 -26.38
C ASN A 361 -16.80 19.96 -27.57
N LYS A 362 -17.14 18.78 -28.13
CA LYS A 362 -18.24 18.70 -29.09
C LYS A 362 -19.58 18.83 -28.37
N TRP A 363 -20.51 19.51 -29.04
CA TRP A 363 -21.88 19.85 -28.59
C TRP A 363 -22.81 18.64 -28.30
N ASN A 364 -22.26 17.44 -28.16
CA ASN A 364 -22.95 16.18 -27.91
C ASN A 364 -22.53 15.51 -26.59
N GLY A 365 -21.54 16.03 -25.85
CA GLY A 365 -21.13 15.48 -24.57
C GLY A 365 -20.56 14.07 -24.70
N ASP A 366 -19.34 13.96 -25.23
CA ASP A 366 -18.62 12.68 -25.38
C ASP A 366 -18.09 12.19 -24.00
N GLY A 367 -19.00 12.05 -23.03
CA GLY A 367 -18.75 11.48 -21.71
C GLY A 367 -19.11 10.00 -21.73
N GLU A 368 -18.20 9.14 -21.33
CA GLU A 368 -18.35 7.69 -21.44
C GLU A 368 -18.10 6.99 -20.11
N TRP A 369 -18.99 6.06 -19.75
CA TRP A 369 -18.79 5.14 -18.64
C TRP A 369 -17.75 4.11 -19.08
N LEU A 370 -16.64 4.02 -18.36
CA LEU A 370 -15.56 3.07 -18.60
C LEU A 370 -15.77 1.75 -17.85
N ALA A 371 -16.25 1.85 -16.60
CA ALA A 371 -16.60 0.72 -15.74
C ALA A 371 -17.72 1.12 -14.78
N TYR A 372 -18.50 0.15 -14.30
CA TYR A 372 -19.53 0.37 -13.29
C TYR A 372 -19.63 -0.79 -12.29
N LYS A 373 -20.12 -0.47 -11.08
CA LYS A 373 -20.64 -1.41 -10.08
C LYS A 373 -22.04 -0.95 -9.68
N MET A 374 -23.02 -1.84 -9.67
CA MET A 374 -24.32 -1.57 -9.02
C MET A 374 -24.17 -1.49 -7.50
N VAL A 375 -24.90 -0.56 -6.88
CA VAL A 375 -25.06 -0.50 -5.43
C VAL A 375 -26.54 -0.49 -5.04
N ASP A 376 -26.85 -1.13 -3.92
CA ASP A 376 -28.18 -1.28 -3.33
C ASP A 376 -28.16 -0.91 -1.84
N ASP A 377 -29.27 -1.11 -1.13
CA ASP A 377 -29.40 -0.71 0.28
C ASP A 377 -28.53 -1.53 1.26
N ALA A 378 -27.93 -2.63 0.81
CA ALA A 378 -26.92 -3.32 1.61
C ALA A 378 -25.58 -2.54 1.63
N SER A 379 -25.29 -1.72 0.60
CA SER A 379 -24.03 -0.98 0.47
C SER A 379 -23.82 0.14 1.49
N GLY A 380 -24.87 0.54 2.20
CA GLY A 380 -24.87 1.67 3.15
C GLY A 380 -24.92 3.04 2.49
N VAL A 381 -24.41 3.20 1.27
CA VAL A 381 -24.31 4.49 0.55
C VAL A 381 -25.57 4.91 -0.21
N VAL A 382 -26.56 4.02 -0.31
CA VAL A 382 -27.90 4.32 -0.81
C VAL A 382 -28.98 3.68 0.06
N GLY A 383 -30.16 4.30 0.12
CA GLY A 383 -31.34 3.77 0.81
C GLY A 383 -32.11 2.74 -0.02
N ALA A 384 -33.15 2.14 0.59
CA ALA A 384 -34.06 1.18 -0.07
C ALA A 384 -34.99 1.82 -1.13
N ASP A 385 -34.96 3.14 -1.24
CA ASP A 385 -35.51 3.99 -2.30
C ASP A 385 -34.51 4.25 -3.44
N GLY A 386 -33.25 3.83 -3.29
CA GLY A 386 -32.11 4.11 -4.16
C GLY A 386 -31.52 5.50 -3.97
N GLU A 387 -31.97 6.26 -2.98
CA GLU A 387 -31.55 7.64 -2.74
C GLU A 387 -30.20 7.63 -2.03
N MET A 388 -29.31 8.58 -2.34
CA MET A 388 -27.97 8.59 -1.73
C MET A 388 -28.10 8.91 -0.24
N THR A 389 -27.39 8.18 0.61
CA THR A 389 -27.32 8.52 2.03
C THR A 389 -26.41 9.72 2.24
N ASP A 390 -26.76 10.56 3.21
CA ASP A 390 -25.97 11.73 3.58
C ASP A 390 -24.50 11.37 3.84
N TRP A 391 -23.61 12.22 3.35
CA TRP A 391 -22.15 12.14 3.51
C TRP A 391 -21.52 10.80 3.08
N THR A 392 -22.05 10.21 2.02
CA THR A 392 -21.41 9.11 1.28
C THR A 392 -19.98 9.50 0.91
N THR A 393 -19.00 8.72 1.37
CA THR A 393 -17.58 8.91 1.06
C THR A 393 -17.24 8.16 -0.22
N LEU A 394 -16.61 8.84 -1.18
CA LEU A 394 -16.03 8.23 -2.40
C LEU A 394 -14.52 8.46 -2.43
N VAL A 395 -13.75 7.40 -2.73
CA VAL A 395 -12.29 7.47 -2.88
C VAL A 395 -11.87 6.88 -4.21
N ALA A 396 -10.98 7.59 -4.92
CA ALA A 396 -10.28 7.10 -6.08
C ALA A 396 -8.79 6.96 -5.76
N ARG A 397 -8.23 5.75 -5.88
CA ARG A 397 -6.78 5.51 -5.90
C ARG A 397 -6.33 5.48 -7.34
N VAL A 398 -5.40 6.35 -7.69
CA VAL A 398 -4.84 6.45 -9.05
C VAL A 398 -3.34 6.19 -8.99
N VAL A 399 -2.87 5.20 -9.74
CA VAL A 399 -1.46 4.82 -9.82
C VAL A 399 -1.00 4.85 -11.27
N GLU A 400 -0.11 5.78 -11.61
CA GLU A 400 0.67 5.69 -12.85
C GLU A 400 1.91 4.84 -12.59
N ALA A 401 2.12 3.83 -13.45
CA ALA A 401 3.31 2.98 -13.37
C ALA A 401 3.63 2.35 -14.73
N ALA A 402 4.91 2.05 -14.96
CA ALA A 402 5.29 0.95 -15.85
C ALA A 402 4.99 -0.37 -15.14
N SER A 403 4.88 -1.49 -15.87
CA SER A 403 4.66 -2.78 -15.24
C SER A 403 5.40 -3.95 -15.87
N ILE A 404 5.77 -4.92 -15.03
CA ILE A 404 6.31 -6.23 -15.43
C ILE A 404 5.38 -7.31 -14.89
N LYS A 405 4.84 -8.14 -15.77
CA LYS A 405 4.08 -9.34 -15.42
C LYS A 405 5.03 -10.52 -15.28
N LEU A 406 4.90 -11.28 -14.19
CA LEU A 406 5.75 -12.43 -13.83
C LEU A 406 4.94 -13.73 -13.75
N ASP A 407 5.56 -14.85 -14.11
CA ASP A 407 4.91 -16.17 -14.19
C ASP A 407 4.55 -16.80 -12.84
N THR A 408 5.43 -16.71 -11.85
CA THR A 408 5.19 -17.09 -10.45
C THR A 408 6.27 -16.45 -9.61
N LEU A 409 5.91 -15.54 -8.70
CA LEU A 409 6.88 -14.88 -7.84
C LEU A 409 7.49 -15.88 -6.85
N THR A 410 8.78 -16.21 -7.00
CA THR A 410 9.44 -17.25 -6.17
C THR A 410 9.88 -16.78 -4.79
N THR A 411 9.95 -15.46 -4.60
CA THR A 411 10.58 -14.78 -3.46
C THR A 411 10.00 -13.37 -3.36
N THR A 412 9.80 -12.87 -2.14
CA THR A 412 9.05 -11.63 -1.91
C THR A 412 9.79 -10.40 -2.42
N VAL A 413 9.24 -9.76 -3.44
CA VAL A 413 9.59 -8.41 -3.91
C VAL A 413 8.57 -7.43 -3.32
N THR A 414 9.03 -6.28 -2.84
CA THR A 414 8.22 -5.30 -2.10
C THR A 414 8.37 -3.87 -2.64
N ALA A 415 7.45 -2.98 -2.25
CA ALA A 415 7.61 -1.56 -2.52
C ALA A 415 8.92 -1.03 -1.94
N GLY A 416 9.66 -0.23 -2.72
CA GLY A 416 10.99 0.27 -2.39
C GLY A 416 12.15 -0.61 -2.90
N ASP A 417 11.91 -1.82 -3.39
CA ASP A 417 12.95 -2.64 -4.02
C ASP A 417 13.32 -2.13 -5.43
N THR A 418 14.55 -2.37 -5.87
CA THR A 418 15.02 -1.97 -7.21
C THR A 418 15.07 -3.17 -8.15
N VAL A 419 14.35 -3.09 -9.27
CA VAL A 419 14.46 -4.03 -10.39
C VAL A 419 15.54 -3.54 -11.35
N THR A 420 16.47 -4.42 -11.71
CA THR A 420 17.48 -4.13 -12.74
C THR A 420 17.01 -4.71 -14.07
N GLY A 421 17.01 -3.91 -15.13
CA GLY A 421 16.64 -4.32 -16.47
C GLY A 421 17.74 -5.12 -17.20
N ALA A 422 17.56 -5.38 -18.48
CA ALA A 422 18.66 -5.81 -19.36
C ALA A 422 19.71 -4.68 -19.52
N ALA A 423 19.22 -3.44 -19.50
CA ALA A 423 19.94 -2.20 -19.21
C ALA A 423 19.09 -1.38 -18.21
N GLY A 424 19.70 -0.41 -17.54
CA GLY A 424 19.01 0.46 -16.58
C GLY A 424 18.44 -0.20 -15.32
N SER A 425 17.68 0.58 -14.56
CA SER A 425 16.96 0.16 -13.34
C SER A 425 15.63 0.89 -13.15
N ALA A 426 14.73 0.31 -12.37
CA ALA A 426 13.44 0.88 -11.98
C ALA A 426 13.14 0.60 -10.50
N LEU A 427 12.34 1.45 -9.86
CA LEU A 427 11.88 1.30 -8.48
C LEU A 427 10.52 0.59 -8.44
N VAL A 428 10.38 -0.48 -7.65
CA VAL A 428 9.07 -1.11 -7.38
C VAL A 428 8.27 -0.21 -6.46
N VAL A 429 7.08 0.20 -6.89
CA VAL A 429 6.18 1.05 -6.10
C VAL A 429 5.14 0.22 -5.36
N GLY A 430 4.81 -0.95 -5.92
CA GLY A 430 3.80 -1.88 -5.40
C GLY A 430 3.71 -3.15 -6.24
N THR A 431 2.88 -4.09 -5.78
CA THR A 431 2.64 -5.38 -6.43
C THR A 431 1.15 -5.65 -6.46
N ILE A 432 0.62 -5.99 -7.63
CA ILE A 432 -0.78 -6.40 -7.81
C ILE A 432 -0.83 -7.81 -8.40
N ASN A 433 -2.00 -8.43 -8.37
CA ASN A 433 -2.24 -9.70 -9.07
C ASN A 433 -3.13 -9.46 -10.29
N ASP A 434 -2.80 -10.06 -11.42
CA ASP A 434 -3.70 -10.08 -12.58
C ASP A 434 -4.80 -11.15 -12.37
N SER A 435 -5.86 -11.04 -13.18
CA SER A 435 -7.01 -11.95 -13.28
C SER A 435 -6.65 -13.43 -13.46
N ASP A 436 -5.48 -13.74 -14.03
CA ASP A 436 -4.95 -15.10 -14.19
C ASP A 436 -4.08 -15.59 -13.01
N GLY A 437 -3.96 -14.77 -11.95
CA GLY A 437 -3.20 -15.07 -10.73
C GLY A 437 -1.69 -14.82 -10.84
N ASN A 438 -1.21 -14.30 -11.98
CA ASN A 438 0.17 -13.88 -12.15
C ASN A 438 0.44 -12.56 -11.41
N VAL A 439 1.66 -12.41 -10.87
CA VAL A 439 2.06 -11.18 -10.17
C VAL A 439 2.47 -10.12 -11.18
N VAL A 440 2.02 -8.89 -10.98
CA VAL A 440 2.43 -7.72 -11.75
C VAL A 440 3.13 -6.74 -10.80
N LEU A 441 4.40 -6.47 -11.08
CA LEU A 441 5.17 -5.42 -10.40
C LEU A 441 4.83 -4.07 -11.03
N LEU A 442 4.49 -3.09 -10.20
CA LEU A 442 4.30 -1.70 -10.61
C LEU A 442 5.61 -0.93 -10.37
N LEU A 443 6.08 -0.20 -11.37
CA LEU A 443 7.42 0.39 -11.43
C LEU A 443 7.39 1.88 -11.79
N ASN A 444 8.15 2.70 -11.06
CA ASN A 444 8.42 4.12 -11.35
C ASN A 444 9.92 4.43 -11.30
N ASN A 445 10.31 5.68 -11.54
CA ASN A 445 11.73 6.10 -11.56
C ASN A 445 12.63 5.20 -12.44
N LEU A 446 12.13 4.87 -13.64
CA LEU A 446 12.90 4.17 -14.67
C LEU A 446 14.07 5.05 -15.13
N SER A 447 15.25 4.46 -15.31
CA SER A 447 16.36 5.16 -15.97
C SER A 447 16.11 5.32 -17.48
N ASP A 448 16.72 6.33 -18.10
CA ASP A 448 16.60 6.62 -19.55
C ASP A 448 16.99 5.44 -20.47
N ASP A 449 17.74 4.48 -19.94
CA ASP A 449 18.24 3.27 -20.60
C ASP A 449 17.57 1.98 -20.11
N PHE A 450 16.44 2.06 -19.40
CA PHE A 450 15.74 0.87 -18.90
C PHE A 450 15.24 -0.03 -20.03
N GLU A 451 15.67 -1.29 -20.02
CA GLU A 451 15.20 -2.35 -20.93
C GLU A 451 14.62 -3.51 -20.13
N GLU A 452 13.53 -4.11 -20.63
CA GLU A 452 12.86 -5.30 -20.06
C GLU A 452 13.86 -6.38 -19.54
N PRO A 453 13.79 -6.76 -18.25
CA PRO A 453 14.57 -7.90 -17.76
C PRO A 453 13.94 -9.22 -18.19
N VAL A 454 14.76 -10.22 -18.54
CA VAL A 454 14.30 -11.58 -18.87
C VAL A 454 13.65 -12.29 -17.67
N SER A 455 14.06 -11.93 -16.45
CA SER A 455 13.50 -12.45 -15.21
C SER A 455 13.74 -11.49 -14.04
N VAL A 456 12.82 -11.46 -13.09
CA VAL A 456 12.95 -10.73 -11.83
C VAL A 456 12.96 -11.75 -10.69
N ASP A 457 14.02 -11.72 -9.88
CA ASP A 457 14.25 -12.59 -8.72
C ASP A 457 14.00 -14.11 -8.93
N GLY A 458 14.27 -14.58 -10.15
CA GLY A 458 14.10 -15.99 -10.56
C GLY A 458 12.80 -16.31 -11.30
N SER A 459 11.80 -15.41 -11.24
CA SER A 459 10.54 -15.49 -11.97
C SER A 459 10.68 -14.95 -13.39
N ALA A 460 10.09 -15.62 -14.37
CA ALA A 460 10.20 -15.22 -15.78
C ALA A 460 9.27 -14.03 -16.07
N THR A 461 9.78 -13.06 -16.83
CA THR A 461 8.96 -11.98 -17.40
C THR A 461 8.06 -12.54 -18.48
N LEU A 462 6.76 -12.26 -18.36
CA LEU A 462 5.72 -12.66 -19.30
C LEU A 462 5.28 -11.53 -20.23
N ASP A 463 5.26 -10.30 -19.70
CA ASP A 463 4.84 -9.08 -20.39
C ASP A 463 5.50 -7.87 -19.72
N TYR A 464 5.76 -6.82 -20.51
CA TYR A 464 6.25 -5.53 -20.03
C TYR A 464 5.46 -4.41 -20.70
N ARG A 465 5.00 -3.45 -19.89
CA ARG A 465 4.25 -2.28 -20.36
C ARG A 465 4.94 -1.03 -19.84
N GLU A 466 5.35 -0.18 -20.78
CA GLU A 466 6.13 1.04 -20.48
C GLU A 466 5.37 2.01 -19.58
N ARG A 467 4.03 2.02 -19.63
CA ARG A 467 3.16 2.86 -18.82
C ARG A 467 1.70 2.42 -18.93
N ASP A 468 1.01 2.37 -17.81
CA ASP A 468 -0.45 2.30 -17.71
C ASP A 468 -0.92 3.17 -16.53
N ASN A 469 -2.24 3.34 -16.41
CA ASN A 469 -2.87 3.74 -15.15
C ASN A 469 -3.60 2.54 -14.55
N TYR A 470 -3.50 2.40 -13.23
CA TYR A 470 -4.23 1.43 -12.42
C TYR A 470 -5.11 2.21 -11.45
N ILE A 471 -6.41 1.92 -11.46
CA ILE A 471 -7.40 2.58 -10.64
C ILE A 471 -8.15 1.57 -9.77
N TRP A 472 -8.29 1.92 -8.50
CA TRP A 472 -9.23 1.32 -7.56
C TRP A 472 -10.22 2.40 -7.15
N ALA A 473 -11.48 2.02 -6.96
CA ALA A 473 -12.48 2.88 -6.34
C ALA A 473 -12.90 2.27 -5.00
N PHE A 474 -13.22 3.14 -4.04
CA PHE A 474 -13.75 2.75 -2.75
C PHE A 474 -14.96 3.62 -2.38
N TYR A 475 -15.84 3.08 -1.55
CA TYR A 475 -16.94 3.84 -0.94
C TYR A 475 -17.20 3.40 0.50
N THR A 476 -17.79 4.29 1.29
CA THR A 476 -18.35 3.98 2.62
C THR A 476 -19.40 5.03 3.01
N ASP A 477 -20.27 4.69 3.95
CA ASP A 477 -21.21 5.61 4.60
C ASP A 477 -20.68 6.12 5.95
N GLU A 478 -21.45 6.99 6.63
CA GLU A 478 -21.09 7.50 7.96
C GLU A 478 -21.28 6.49 9.11
N THR A 479 -22.04 5.41 8.89
CA THR A 479 -22.51 4.54 9.97
C THR A 479 -21.47 3.46 10.30
N ASP A 480 -21.15 3.31 11.59
CA ASP A 480 -20.42 2.13 12.07
C ASP A 480 -21.28 0.86 11.98
N HIS A 481 -20.97 -0.02 11.01
CA HIS A 481 -21.42 -1.41 11.01
C HIS A 481 -20.41 -2.28 11.78
N SER A 482 -20.48 -3.61 11.65
CA SER A 482 -19.38 -4.47 12.12
C SER A 482 -18.21 -4.45 11.13
N SER A 483 -16.98 -4.66 11.60
CA SER A 483 -15.81 -4.87 10.73
C SER A 483 -15.40 -6.33 10.58
N ASN A 484 -14.73 -6.64 9.47
CA ASN A 484 -14.17 -7.94 9.15
C ASN A 484 -12.92 -7.85 8.24
N ASP A 485 -12.45 -8.97 7.67
CA ASP A 485 -11.26 -9.06 6.82
C ASP A 485 -11.57 -9.19 5.31
N THR A 486 -12.80 -8.88 4.89
CA THR A 486 -13.30 -9.00 3.51
C THR A 486 -13.51 -7.62 2.84
N PRO A 487 -12.56 -7.08 2.08
CA PRO A 487 -12.66 -5.73 1.49
C PRO A 487 -13.85 -5.49 0.55
N ILE A 488 -14.43 -6.54 -0.02
CA ILE A 488 -15.41 -6.45 -1.10
C ILE A 488 -16.87 -6.58 -0.64
N ASP A 489 -17.12 -6.76 0.66
CA ASP A 489 -18.48 -7.00 1.20
C ASP A 489 -19.22 -5.71 1.58
N ASP A 490 -20.44 -5.84 2.12
CA ASP A 490 -21.32 -4.83 2.72
C ASP A 490 -20.93 -4.21 4.10
N THR A 491 -19.95 -4.78 4.81
CA THR A 491 -19.87 -4.73 6.29
C THR A 491 -18.56 -4.13 6.82
N ARG A 492 -18.51 -2.79 6.96
CA ARG A 492 -17.35 -2.02 7.46
C ARG A 492 -17.69 -1.03 8.60
N LEU A 493 -16.68 -0.41 9.19
CA LEU A 493 -16.84 0.79 10.02
C LEU A 493 -17.00 2.04 9.14
N GLY A 494 -17.79 3.01 9.61
CA GLY A 494 -18.13 4.20 8.82
C GLY A 494 -17.05 5.28 8.83
N GLN A 495 -17.32 6.35 8.07
CA GLN A 495 -16.58 7.62 8.16
C GLN A 495 -17.54 8.78 8.41
N SER A 496 -17.70 9.15 9.68
CA SER A 496 -18.41 10.36 10.06
C SER A 496 -17.76 11.60 9.45
N ARG A 497 -18.57 12.60 9.11
CA ARG A 497 -18.14 13.95 8.71
C ARG A 497 -17.09 14.55 9.67
N GLY A 498 -16.06 15.17 9.11
CA GLY A 498 -14.87 15.67 9.83
C GLY A 498 -13.77 14.62 10.10
N ASP A 499 -14.05 13.32 9.99
CA ASP A 499 -13.02 12.27 10.07
C ASP A 499 -12.49 11.93 8.66
N ILE A 500 -11.19 12.14 8.42
CA ILE A 500 -10.50 11.67 7.22
C ILE A 500 -9.73 10.39 7.58
N ALA A 501 -10.05 9.28 6.91
CA ALA A 501 -9.30 8.04 7.00
C ALA A 501 -9.16 7.39 5.62
N TRP A 502 -8.05 6.70 5.38
CA TRP A 502 -7.67 6.26 4.03
C TRP A 502 -7.70 4.74 3.84
N PRO A 503 -8.01 4.23 2.62
CA PRO A 503 -7.91 2.81 2.33
C PRO A 503 -6.47 2.31 2.48
N ILE A 504 -6.30 1.10 3.04
CA ILE A 504 -5.00 0.44 3.17
C ILE A 504 -4.30 0.31 1.82
N THR A 505 -2.97 0.49 1.81
CA THR A 505 -2.13 0.44 0.61
C THR A 505 -1.92 -1.01 0.13
N ALA A 506 -1.67 -1.93 1.07
CA ALA A 506 -1.52 -3.36 0.80
C ALA A 506 -2.89 -4.07 0.97
N ILE A 507 -3.74 -4.01 -0.05
CA ILE A 507 -5.13 -4.54 0.00
C ILE A 507 -5.17 -6.06 0.23
N GLN A 508 -4.11 -6.79 -0.14
CA GLN A 508 -3.97 -8.22 0.14
C GLN A 508 -3.72 -8.53 1.63
N ASP A 509 -3.30 -7.55 2.43
CA ASP A 509 -3.08 -7.64 3.89
C ASP A 509 -4.25 -7.05 4.71
N TRP A 510 -5.44 -6.93 4.12
CA TRP A 510 -6.64 -6.34 4.75
C TRP A 510 -6.95 -6.97 6.11
N SER A 511 -7.36 -6.14 7.08
CA SER A 511 -7.62 -6.57 8.44
C SER A 511 -8.84 -5.89 9.06
N VAL A 512 -9.41 -6.54 10.07
CA VAL A 512 -10.57 -6.07 10.87
C VAL A 512 -10.35 -4.68 11.51
N ALA A 513 -9.11 -4.20 11.61
CA ALA A 513 -8.78 -2.87 12.13
C ALA A 513 -8.83 -1.76 11.05
N ASP A 514 -8.58 -2.12 9.80
CA ASP A 514 -8.40 -1.23 8.64
C ASP A 514 -9.67 -1.14 7.78
N ASP A 515 -10.70 -1.89 8.15
CA ASP A 515 -11.96 -2.09 7.47
C ASP A 515 -12.89 -0.87 7.62
N ARG A 516 -12.53 0.21 6.91
CA ARG A 516 -13.26 1.49 6.80
C ARG A 516 -13.96 1.69 5.45
N PHE A 517 -13.77 0.78 4.51
CA PHE A 517 -14.10 1.02 3.11
C PHE A 517 -14.52 -0.26 2.41
N THR A 518 -15.44 -0.09 1.48
CA THR A 518 -15.71 -1.10 0.46
C THR A 518 -14.75 -0.90 -0.69
N LEU A 519 -14.10 -1.96 -1.14
CA LEU A 519 -13.43 -1.98 -2.44
C LEU A 519 -14.48 -2.25 -3.53
N VAL A 520 -14.53 -1.39 -4.53
CA VAL A 520 -15.43 -1.54 -5.68
C VAL A 520 -15.00 -2.74 -6.52
N GLN A 521 -15.86 -3.76 -6.55
CA GLN A 521 -15.80 -4.85 -7.51
C GLN A 521 -16.55 -4.45 -8.78
N TRP A 522 -15.86 -4.34 -9.92
CA TRP A 522 -16.46 -3.87 -11.17
C TRP A 522 -17.27 -4.98 -11.84
N ASP A 523 -18.54 -4.71 -12.15
CA ASP A 523 -19.44 -5.67 -12.80
C ASP A 523 -19.05 -5.88 -14.27
N ASN A 524 -18.64 -4.79 -14.94
CA ASN A 524 -18.27 -4.80 -16.35
C ASN A 524 -17.41 -3.59 -16.72
N VAL A 525 -16.73 -3.69 -17.86
CA VAL A 525 -16.04 -2.58 -18.55
C VAL A 525 -16.65 -2.35 -19.94
N ASN A 526 -16.65 -1.10 -20.37
CA ASN A 526 -17.14 -0.69 -21.68
C ASN A 526 -15.95 -0.52 -22.64
N ASN A 527 -15.56 -1.60 -23.31
CA ASN A 527 -14.61 -1.54 -24.43
C ASN A 527 -15.38 -1.45 -25.76
N ASP A 528 -14.92 -0.58 -26.66
CA ASP A 528 -15.48 -0.45 -27.99
C ASP A 528 -15.24 -1.76 -28.81
N PRO A 529 -16.15 -2.22 -29.69
CA PRO A 529 -16.06 -3.55 -30.32
C PRO A 529 -14.83 -3.79 -31.21
N GLY A 530 -13.75 -4.31 -30.60
CA GLY A 530 -12.48 -4.62 -31.27
C GLY A 530 -11.27 -3.94 -30.61
N GLU A 531 -11.51 -2.97 -29.74
CA GLU A 531 -10.52 -2.34 -28.87
C GLU A 531 -10.43 -3.13 -27.56
N ASN A 532 -9.23 -3.23 -26.99
CA ASN A 532 -8.98 -3.92 -25.73
C ASN A 532 -8.07 -3.03 -24.90
N ASP A 533 -8.53 -1.82 -24.60
CA ASP A 533 -7.70 -0.81 -23.93
C ASP A 533 -8.02 -0.68 -22.46
N ILE A 534 -9.20 -1.12 -22.02
CA ILE A 534 -9.64 -1.16 -20.62
C ILE A 534 -9.71 -2.62 -20.15
N TYR A 535 -9.09 -2.92 -19.01
CA TYR A 535 -9.00 -4.26 -18.44
C TYR A 535 -9.41 -4.28 -16.98
N ILE A 536 -10.29 -5.20 -16.63
CA ILE A 536 -10.53 -5.60 -15.23
C ILE A 536 -9.40 -6.55 -14.82
N MET A 537 -8.73 -6.23 -13.72
CA MET A 537 -7.63 -7.01 -13.12
C MET A 537 -7.91 -7.25 -11.62
N GLY A 538 -6.99 -7.93 -10.94
CA GLY A 538 -7.08 -8.24 -9.52
C GLY A 538 -7.49 -9.68 -9.23
N THR A 539 -7.02 -10.21 -8.11
CA THR A 539 -7.40 -11.53 -7.57
C THR A 539 -7.37 -11.51 -6.04
N GLY A 540 -7.93 -12.55 -5.41
CA GLY A 540 -8.03 -12.61 -3.95
C GLY A 540 -8.87 -11.45 -3.42
N ASN A 541 -8.29 -10.67 -2.50
CA ASN A 541 -8.92 -9.48 -1.91
C ASN A 541 -9.18 -8.35 -2.93
N GLU A 542 -8.55 -8.38 -4.10
CA GLU A 542 -8.72 -7.39 -5.17
C GLU A 542 -9.48 -7.95 -6.38
N ALA A 543 -10.11 -9.12 -6.28
CA ALA A 543 -10.74 -9.80 -7.42
C ALA A 543 -11.70 -8.86 -8.18
N ASN A 544 -11.43 -8.60 -9.46
CA ASN A 544 -12.18 -7.68 -10.32
C ASN A 544 -12.26 -6.20 -9.84
N ALA A 545 -11.37 -5.75 -8.96
CA ALA A 545 -11.43 -4.40 -8.39
C ALA A 545 -10.55 -3.36 -9.09
N ILE A 546 -9.57 -3.82 -9.87
CA ILE A 546 -8.56 -2.97 -10.50
C ILE A 546 -8.97 -2.69 -11.94
N ILE A 547 -9.13 -1.43 -12.33
CA ILE A 547 -9.20 -1.04 -13.73
C ILE A 547 -7.81 -0.62 -14.20
N ARG A 548 -7.24 -1.33 -15.18
CA ARG A 548 -6.08 -0.89 -15.94
C ARG A 548 -6.54 -0.34 -17.28
N PHE A 549 -6.02 0.82 -17.68
CA PHE A 549 -6.17 1.30 -19.05
C PHE A 549 -4.85 1.73 -19.69
N SER A 550 -4.74 1.40 -20.98
CA SER A 550 -3.58 1.68 -21.84
C SER A 550 -3.38 3.19 -22.02
N THR A 551 -2.14 3.68 -22.03
CA THR A 551 -1.88 5.11 -22.35
C THR A 551 -2.14 5.46 -23.81
N ASP A 552 -2.29 4.45 -24.67
CA ASP A 552 -2.52 4.59 -26.10
C ASP A 552 -4.02 4.49 -26.47
N TYR A 553 -4.91 4.47 -25.47
CA TYR A 553 -6.36 4.53 -25.67
C TYR A 553 -6.73 5.80 -26.45
N ALA A 554 -7.33 5.60 -27.64
CA ALA A 554 -7.78 6.60 -28.61
C ALA A 554 -6.77 7.71 -29.00
N ASP A 555 -6.15 7.59 -30.18
CA ASP A 555 -5.28 8.57 -30.88
C ASP A 555 -5.35 10.04 -30.35
N ASP A 556 -4.57 10.35 -29.30
CA ASP A 556 -4.39 11.68 -28.69
C ASP A 556 -5.61 12.26 -27.90
N TYR A 557 -6.50 11.43 -27.33
CA TYR A 557 -7.68 11.86 -26.55
C TYR A 557 -7.95 11.06 -25.25
N PRO A 558 -8.08 11.77 -24.10
CA PRO A 558 -6.97 12.50 -23.46
C PRO A 558 -5.79 11.56 -23.17
N SER A 559 -4.56 12.05 -23.28
CA SER A 559 -3.43 11.32 -22.69
C SER A 559 -3.66 11.18 -21.19
N THR A 560 -3.65 9.96 -20.68
CA THR A 560 -3.91 9.59 -19.28
C THR A 560 -2.72 9.90 -18.36
N ARG A 561 -2.03 11.00 -18.69
CA ARG A 561 -0.77 11.46 -18.14
C ARG A 561 -1.03 12.83 -17.52
N PRO A 562 -0.62 13.08 -16.27
CA PRO A 562 -0.48 14.45 -15.78
C PRO A 562 0.51 15.17 -16.69
N GLY A 563 0.01 16.12 -17.48
CA GLY A 563 0.76 16.70 -18.59
C GLY A 563 1.23 18.11 -18.30
N SER A 564 2.56 18.34 -18.22
CA SER A 564 3.09 19.70 -18.35
C SER A 564 2.72 20.29 -19.71
N TYR A 565 2.31 21.56 -19.76
CA TYR A 565 2.00 22.26 -21.00
C TYR A 565 3.09 22.09 -22.08
N LYS A 566 2.70 21.54 -23.24
CA LYS A 566 3.60 21.31 -24.38
C LYS A 566 3.41 22.37 -25.47
N THR A 567 3.95 23.56 -25.23
CA THR A 567 4.04 24.67 -26.20
C THR A 567 5.19 24.45 -27.19
N GLY A 568 5.05 23.44 -28.05
CA GLY A 568 6.00 23.12 -29.12
C GLY A 568 7.03 22.05 -28.75
N SER A 569 8.32 22.39 -28.82
CA SER A 569 9.44 21.43 -28.67
C SER A 569 10.11 21.42 -27.28
N TYR A 570 9.55 22.15 -26.31
CA TYR A 570 10.06 22.23 -24.94
C TYR A 570 8.91 22.02 -23.96
N TYR A 571 9.20 21.36 -22.83
CA TYR A 571 8.32 21.30 -21.68
C TYR A 571 8.51 22.58 -20.85
N GLU A 572 7.44 23.30 -20.53
CA GLU A 572 7.54 24.51 -19.70
C GLU A 572 7.72 24.14 -18.22
N THR A 573 8.65 24.82 -17.55
CA THR A 573 9.03 24.55 -16.16
C THR A 573 8.00 25.10 -15.19
N GLY A 574 7.23 24.21 -14.54
CA GLY A 574 6.64 24.40 -13.21
C GLY A 574 5.53 25.46 -13.03
N ALA A 575 5.04 26.11 -14.10
CA ALA A 575 4.09 27.24 -14.00
C ALA A 575 2.76 27.03 -14.78
N ASN A 576 2.56 25.84 -15.37
CA ASN A 576 1.38 25.50 -16.19
C ASN A 576 1.10 23.98 -16.04
N PHE A 577 0.97 23.50 -14.80
CA PHE A 577 0.48 22.14 -14.54
C PHE A 577 -1.05 22.21 -14.45
N PRO A 578 -1.81 21.32 -15.13
CA PRO A 578 -3.25 21.41 -15.14
C PRO A 578 -3.85 21.19 -13.74
N GLU A 579 -5.09 21.64 -13.59
CA GLU A 579 -5.98 21.23 -12.50
C GLU A 579 -6.11 19.69 -12.51
N GLU A 580 -5.37 19.01 -11.63
CA GLU A 580 -5.31 17.54 -11.62
C GLU A 580 -6.55 16.93 -10.95
N ILE A 581 -7.22 17.67 -10.05
CA ILE A 581 -8.32 17.21 -9.18
C ILE A 581 -9.47 18.21 -9.12
N GLY A 582 -10.67 17.73 -8.75
CA GLY A 582 -11.84 18.56 -8.50
C GLY A 582 -13.06 17.73 -8.08
N VAL A 583 -14.24 18.33 -8.18
CA VAL A 583 -15.55 17.69 -7.99
C VAL A 583 -16.48 17.93 -9.18
N VAL A 584 -17.38 16.97 -9.43
CA VAL A 584 -18.48 17.07 -10.40
C VAL A 584 -19.82 17.00 -9.71
N ALA A 585 -20.80 17.79 -10.17
CA ALA A 585 -22.20 17.58 -9.85
C ALA A 585 -23.06 17.62 -11.13
N LEU A 586 -23.98 16.67 -11.26
CA LEU A 586 -25.00 16.64 -12.29
C LEU A 586 -26.29 16.15 -11.64
N GLY A 587 -27.37 16.94 -11.72
CA GLY A 587 -28.60 16.66 -10.99
C GLY A 587 -29.79 17.47 -11.48
N GLY A 588 -30.99 17.07 -11.05
CA GLY A 588 -32.28 17.65 -11.48
C GLY A 588 -32.77 18.79 -10.60
N GLU A 589 -33.72 18.47 -9.71
CA GLU A 589 -34.22 19.35 -8.64
C GLU A 589 -33.52 18.95 -7.33
N GLY A 590 -33.01 19.93 -6.56
CA GLY A 590 -32.13 19.74 -5.41
C GLY A 590 -30.67 20.18 -5.67
N GLU A 591 -29.90 20.32 -4.60
CA GLU A 591 -28.48 20.69 -4.59
C GLU A 591 -27.59 19.48 -4.25
N ILE A 592 -26.32 19.54 -4.65
CA ILE A 592 -25.31 18.53 -4.30
C ILE A 592 -24.23 19.21 -3.46
N PHE A 593 -23.93 18.63 -2.30
CA PHE A 593 -22.98 19.14 -1.32
C PHE A 593 -21.73 18.27 -1.30
N PHE A 594 -20.57 18.93 -1.25
CA PHE A 594 -19.28 18.27 -1.08
C PHE A 594 -18.62 18.74 0.21
N ASP A 595 -17.94 17.82 0.87
CA ASP A 595 -17.25 18.05 2.14
C ASP A 595 -16.05 17.10 2.30
N ASP A 596 -15.20 17.37 3.29
CA ASP A 596 -14.00 16.60 3.62
C ASP A 596 -13.17 16.21 2.37
N PHE A 597 -12.92 17.19 1.49
CA PHE A 597 -12.19 16.97 0.24
C PHE A 597 -10.68 16.91 0.50
N ALA A 598 -10.11 15.72 0.35
CA ALA A 598 -8.74 15.42 0.75
C ALA A 598 -7.98 14.67 -0.34
N VAL A 599 -6.65 14.86 -0.38
CA VAL A 599 -5.74 14.12 -1.26
C VAL A 599 -4.55 13.59 -0.47
N ARG A 600 -4.22 12.32 -0.68
CA ARG A 600 -3.00 11.68 -0.16
C ARG A 600 -2.00 11.44 -1.29
N ILE A 601 -0.90 12.18 -1.26
CA ILE A 601 0.11 12.17 -2.33
C ILE A 601 1.37 11.47 -1.84
N SER A 602 1.85 10.45 -2.59
CA SER A 602 3.14 9.81 -2.28
C SER A 602 4.31 10.70 -2.71
N SER A 603 5.21 11.05 -1.81
CA SER A 603 6.28 12.02 -2.11
C SER A 603 7.50 11.42 -2.81
N VAL A 604 7.72 10.10 -2.71
CA VAL A 604 8.94 9.42 -3.21
C VAL A 604 8.62 8.07 -3.86
N GLY A 605 7.83 8.08 -4.94
CA GLY A 605 7.71 6.93 -5.85
C GLY A 605 7.23 5.62 -5.21
N GLY A 606 6.42 5.68 -4.16
CA GLY A 606 5.67 4.54 -3.62
C GLY A 606 4.22 4.56 -4.08
N LEU A 607 3.47 3.50 -3.77
CA LEU A 607 2.00 3.59 -3.77
C LEU A 607 1.52 4.66 -2.76
N PRO A 608 0.35 5.30 -2.99
CA PRO A 608 -0.24 6.25 -2.05
C PRO A 608 -0.43 5.60 -0.67
N GLY A 609 0.10 6.22 0.40
CA GLY A 609 0.00 5.67 1.76
C GLY A 609 1.01 4.58 2.09
N SER A 610 2.14 4.50 1.38
CA SER A 610 3.23 3.57 1.72
C SER A 610 4.17 4.12 2.80
N GLY A 611 4.03 5.39 3.18
CA GLY A 611 4.65 5.98 4.37
C GLY A 611 3.85 5.73 5.66
N SER A 612 4.55 5.74 6.80
CA SER A 612 3.88 5.86 8.09
C SER A 612 3.35 7.28 8.29
N VAL A 613 2.04 7.41 8.50
CA VAL A 613 1.44 8.62 9.08
C VAL A 613 2.12 8.90 10.44
N VAL A 614 2.40 10.17 10.73
CA VAL A 614 3.05 10.64 11.97
C VAL A 614 2.02 10.90 13.07
#